data_AF-A0A353NMV1-F1
#
_entry.id   AF-A0A353NMV1-F1
#
_cell.length_a   1.000
_cell.length_b   1.000
_cell.length_c   1.000
_cell.angle_alpha   90.00
_cell.angle_beta   90.00
_cell.angle_gamma   90.00
#
_symmetry.space_group_name_H-M   'P 1'
#
loop_
_entity.id
_entity.type
_entity.pdbx_description
1 polymer ?
#
loop_
_entity_poly.entity_id
_entity_poly.type
_entity_poly.pdbx_seq_one_letter_code
_entity_poly.pdbx_strand_id
1 'polypeptide(L)' 'FVYVRESEDLLEEARKRINATLKVCELHQTTEWGAIKSCVRETVGKFFYERTGRRPMILPIIMDV' A
#
# COMPACT_ATOMS: atom_id res chain seq x y z
N PHE A 1 -10.67 8.39 -10.52
CA PHE A 1 -11.72 8.88 -9.60
C PHE A 1 -11.14 9.09 -8.20
N VAL A 2 -10.31 10.12 -8.04
CA VAL A 2 -10.17 10.94 -6.81
C VAL A 2 -9.73 12.32 -7.34
N TYR A 3 -10.34 13.42 -6.89
CA TYR A 3 -10.00 14.77 -7.37
C TYR A 3 -8.62 15.13 -6.80
N VAL A 4 -7.62 15.27 -7.68
CA VAL A 4 -6.19 15.14 -7.38
C VAL A 4 -5.68 16.06 -6.26
N ARG A 5 -6.33 17.21 -6.01
CA ARG A 5 -5.88 18.18 -4.98
C ARG A 5 -6.18 17.78 -3.53
N GLU A 6 -7.32 17.16 -3.24
CA GLU A 6 -7.61 16.67 -1.88
C GLU A 6 -7.01 15.28 -1.61
N SER A 7 -6.47 14.66 -2.66
CA SER A 7 -6.00 13.27 -2.64
C SER A 7 -4.49 13.16 -2.41
N GLU A 8 -3.74 14.25 -2.56
CA GLU A 8 -2.28 14.24 -2.47
C GLU A 8 -1.82 13.80 -1.08
N ASP A 9 -2.36 14.38 -0.01
CA ASP A 9 -2.01 14.00 1.37
C ASP A 9 -2.39 12.54 1.66
N LEU A 10 -3.53 12.09 1.14
CA LEU A 10 -4.00 10.71 1.29
C LEU A 10 -3.06 9.72 0.60
N LEU A 11 -2.61 10.05 -0.61
CA LEU A 11 -1.68 9.22 -1.39
C LEU A 11 -0.28 9.22 -0.79
N GLU A 12 0.19 10.37 -0.30
CA GLU A 12 1.49 10.49 0.35
C GLU A 12 1.54 9.68 1.64
N GLU A 13 0.48 9.73 2.45
CA GLU A 13 0.36 8.90 3.65
C GLU A 13 0.28 7.41 3.30
N ALA A 14 -0.45 7.03 2.26
CA ALA A 14 -0.46 5.66 1.76
C ALA A 14 0.95 5.19 1.37
N ARG A 15 1.72 6.05 0.68
CA ARG A 15 3.10 5.75 0.26
C ARG A 15 4.04 5.56 1.44
N LYS A 16 3.95 6.43 2.46
CA LYS A 16 4.70 6.27 3.72
C LYS A 16 4.40 4.94 4.39
N ARG A 17 3.13 4.54 4.41
CA ARG A 17 2.67 3.28 5.00
C ARG A 17 3.19 2.07 4.23
N ILE A 18 3.15 2.11 2.89
CA ILE A 18 3.75 1.06 2.05
C ILE A 18 5.24 0.91 2.33
N ASN A 19 5.99 2.02 2.39
CA ASN A 19 7.43 1.98 2.71
C ASN A 19 7.70 1.40 4.10
N ALA A 20 6.89 1.74 5.11
CA ALA A 20 7.00 1.15 6.43
C ALA A 20 6.74 -0.37 6.40
N THR A 21 5.68 -0.81 5.71
CA THR A 21 5.37 -2.23 5.52
C THR A 21 6.49 -2.98 4.81
N LEU A 22 7.06 -2.41 3.75
CA LEU A 22 8.17 -3.03 3.03
C LEU A 22 9.41 -3.19 3.91
N LYS A 23 9.75 -2.18 4.72
CA LYS A 23 10.85 -2.29 5.70
C LYS A 23 10.61 -3.38 6.74
N VAL A 24 9.36 -3.53 7.20
CA VAL A 24 8.98 -4.61 8.12
C VAL A 24 9.13 -5.97 7.44
N CYS A 25 8.64 -6.14 6.21
CA CYS A 25 8.83 -7.37 5.45
C CYS A 25 10.31 -7.71 5.23
N GLU A 26 11.15 -6.71 4.95
CA GLU A 26 12.60 -6.85 4.80
C GLU A 26 13.26 -7.29 6.11
N LEU A 27 12.91 -6.66 7.25
CA LEU A 27 13.39 -7.05 8.58
C LEU A 27 12.98 -8.48 8.97
N HIS A 28 11.78 -8.91 8.58
CA HIS A 28 11.29 -10.26 8.80
C HIS A 28 11.81 -11.28 7.76
N GLN A 29 12.78 -10.90 6.91
CA GLN A 29 13.32 -11.72 5.83
C GLN A 29 12.25 -12.35 4.92
N THR A 30 11.13 -11.65 4.75
CA THR A 30 10.05 -12.09 3.87
C THR A 30 10.47 -11.83 2.42
N THR A 31 11.00 -12.86 1.78
CA THR A 31 11.51 -12.81 0.39
C THR A 31 10.47 -13.28 -0.64
N GLU A 32 9.34 -13.83 -0.17
CA GLU A 32 8.30 -14.30 -1.06
C GLU A 32 7.47 -13.13 -1.61
N TRP A 33 7.54 -12.93 -2.92
CA TRP A 33 6.81 -11.87 -3.62
C TRP A 33 5.30 -11.94 -3.40
N GLY A 34 4.73 -13.15 -3.24
CA GLY A 34 3.32 -13.34 -2.92
C GLY A 34 2.93 -12.71 -1.58
N ALA A 35 3.73 -12.97 -0.54
CA ALA A 35 3.53 -12.40 0.79
C ALA A 35 3.67 -10.88 0.79
N ILE A 36 4.69 -10.33 0.11
CA ILE A 36 4.88 -8.89 -0.02
C ILE A 36 3.68 -8.23 -0.71
N LYS A 37 3.24 -8.77 -1.86
CA LYS A 37 2.08 -8.23 -2.60
C LYS A 37 0.80 -8.26 -1.76
N SER A 38 0.59 -9.35 -1.00
CA SER A 38 -0.58 -9.47 -0.11
C SER A 38 -0.53 -8.46 1.03
N CYS A 39 0.63 -8.32 1.68
CA CYS A 39 0.82 -7.40 2.80
C CYS A 39 0.62 -5.93 2.39
N VAL A 40 1.12 -5.55 1.21
CA VAL A 40 0.90 -4.22 0.64
C VAL A 40 -0.59 -4.01 0.35
N ARG A 41 -1.26 -4.97 -0.30
CA ARG A 41 -2.68 -4.88 -0.62
C ARG A 41 -3.55 -4.72 0.63
N GLU A 42 -3.30 -5.50 1.67
CA GLU A 42 -4.04 -5.42 2.94
C GLU A 42 -3.80 -4.11 3.66
N THR A 43 -2.55 -3.67 3.77
CA THR A 43 -2.19 -2.41 4.44
C THR A 43 -2.89 -1.23 3.78
N VAL A 44 -2.77 -1.14 2.46
CA VAL A 44 -3.32 -0.05 1.66
C VAL A 44 -4.85 -0.12 1.62
N GLY A 45 -5.42 -1.33 1.51
CA GLY A 45 -6.86 -1.55 1.53
C GLY A 45 -7.49 -1.13 2.86
N LYS A 46 -6.87 -1.48 3.98
CA LYS A 46 -7.30 -1.05 5.32
C LYS A 46 -7.21 0.46 5.48
N PHE A 47 -6.10 1.07 5.06
CA PHE A 47 -5.91 2.51 5.11
C PHE A 47 -6.97 3.28 4.31
N PHE A 48 -7.23 2.89 3.05
CA PHE A 48 -8.24 3.56 2.24
C PHE A 48 -9.66 3.36 2.80
N TYR A 49 -9.95 2.19 3.36
CA TYR A 49 -11.23 1.95 4.01
C TYR A 49 -11.43 2.84 5.25
N GLU A 50 -10.41 2.95 6.11
CA GLU A 50 -10.44 3.80 7.31
C GLU A 50 -10.58 5.28 6.98
N ARG A 51 -9.95 5.75 5.89
CA ARG A 51 -9.96 7.17 5.52
C ARG A 51 -11.12 7.59 4.63
N THR A 52 -11.60 6.70 3.75
CA THR A 52 -12.58 7.07 2.71
C THR A 52 -13.90 6.29 2.81
N GLY A 53 -13.98 5.27 3.67
CA GLY A 53 -15.12 4.36 3.76
C GLY A 53 -15.30 3.44 2.54
N ARG A 54 -14.36 3.46 1.59
CA ARG A 54 -14.42 2.71 0.33
C ARG A 54 -13.31 1.67 0.25
N ARG A 55 -13.55 0.59 -0.50
CA ARG A 55 -12.56 -0.44 -0.81
C ARG A 55 -12.14 -0.34 -2.28
N PRO A 56 -11.17 0.53 -2.61
CA PRO A 56 -10.68 0.64 -3.97
C PRO A 56 -9.99 -0.65 -4.43
N MET A 57 -10.00 -0.90 -5.74
CA MET A 57 -9.22 -1.99 -6.31
C MET A 57 -7.73 -1.62 -6.26
N ILE A 58 -6.93 -2.48 -5.62
CA ILE A 58 -5.48 -2.29 -5.45
C ILE A 58 -4.77 -3.40 -6.21
N LEU A 59 -3.96 -3.02 -7.20
CA LEU A 59 -3.18 -3.94 -8.02
C LEU A 59 -1.68 -3.65 -7.83
N PRO A 60 -0.97 -4.43 -6.99
CA PRO A 60 0.47 -4.27 -6.81
C PRO A 60 1.25 -4.87 -7.99
N ILE A 61 2.24 -4.13 -8.51
CA ILE A 61 3.17 -4.58 -9.55
C ILE A 61 4.58 -4.51 -8.97
N ILE A 62 5.35 -5.58 -9.12
CA ILE A 62 6.77 -5.65 -8.72
C ILE A 62 7.56 -5.83 -10.01
N MET A 63 8.54 -4.97 -10.23
CA MET A 63 9.47 -5.02 -11.35
C MET A 63 10.86 -5.26 -10.78
N ASP A 64 11.55 -6.26 -11.30
CA ASP A 64 12.98 -6.45 -11.05
C ASP A 64 13.76 -5.52 -11.99
N VAL A 65 14.84 -4.92 -11.53
CA VAL A 65 15.66 -3.94 -12.28
C VAL A 65 17.05 -4.46 -12.58
#